data_AF-T0Y7T4-F1
#
_entry.id   AF-T0Y7T4-F1
#
_cell.length_a   1.000
_cell.length_b   1.000
_cell.length_c   1.000
_cell.angle_alpha   90.00
_cell.angle_beta   90.00
_cell.angle_gamma   90.00
#
_symmetry.space_group_name_H-M   'P 1'
#
loop_
_entity.id
_entity.type
_entity.pdbx_description
1 polymer ?
#
loop_
_entity_poly.entity_id
_entity_poly.type
_entity_poly.pdbx_seq_one_letter_code
_entity_poly.pdbx_strand_id
1 'polypeptide(L)'
;TLVGAFLLTPFTFLILLRYIDALGLAPVMSAQSFVTFVLLYSLGFGVVFELPVFIYALTRLKLVRAATWRKHWRIAVIGCLVFGMIITPDNSGITMLLIAVPMMALYFGGAYFASRWERRQHDVPRYPRTALSG
;
A
#
# COMPACT_ATOMS: atom_id res chain seq x y z
N THR A 1 -3.42 36.88 18.93
CA THR A 1 -3.05 38.29 19.24
C THR A 1 -2.15 38.82 18.14
N LEU A 2 -2.31 40.07 17.71
CA LEU A 2 -1.54 40.67 16.60
C LEU A 2 -0.01 40.54 16.80
N VAL A 3 0.46 40.62 18.05
CA VAL A 3 1.86 40.35 18.45
C VAL A 3 2.29 38.91 18.16
N GLY A 4 1.40 37.94 18.43
CA GLY A 4 1.63 36.53 18.09
C GLY A 4 1.84 36.32 16.59
N ALA A 5 0.96 36.89 15.77
CA ALA A 5 0.99 36.70 14.33
C ALA A 5 2.15 37.46 13.64
N PHE A 6 2.44 38.68 14.05
CA PHE A 6 3.39 39.57 13.35
C PHE A 6 4.79 39.64 13.98
N LEU A 7 4.96 39.30 15.26
CA LEU A 7 6.30 39.26 15.89
C LEU A 7 6.75 37.83 16.13
N LEU A 8 5.93 37.01 16.78
CA LEU A 8 6.32 35.65 17.17
C LEU A 8 6.41 34.71 15.96
N THR A 9 5.44 34.70 15.06
CA THR A 9 5.48 33.82 13.87
C THR A 9 6.72 34.03 12.99
N PRO A 10 7.08 35.26 12.55
CA PRO A 10 8.28 35.43 11.73
C PRO A 10 9.56 35.17 12.52
N PHE A 11 9.64 35.54 13.80
CA PHE A 11 10.82 35.27 14.63
C PHE A 11 11.05 33.77 14.85
N THR A 12 9.97 33.02 15.10
CA THR A 12 10.01 31.56 15.27
C THR A 12 10.41 30.87 13.97
N PHE A 13 9.85 31.30 12.82
CA PHE A 13 10.24 30.79 11.51
C PHE A 13 11.72 31.07 11.19
N LEU A 14 12.23 32.25 11.54
CA LEU A 14 13.61 32.65 11.25
C LEU A 14 14.62 31.82 12.07
N ILE A 15 14.30 31.54 13.33
CA ILE A 15 15.09 30.62 14.17
C ILE A 15 15.04 29.20 13.61
N LEU A 16 13.86 28.72 13.22
CA LEU A 16 13.68 27.38 12.65
C LEU A 16 14.50 27.21 11.36
N LEU A 17 14.44 28.18 10.45
CA LEU A 17 15.21 28.17 9.20
C LEU A 17 16.72 28.19 9.45
N ARG A 18 17.21 29.01 10.38
CA ARG A 18 18.64 29.01 10.76
C ARG A 18 19.08 27.69 11.39
N TYR A 19 18.21 27.03 12.14
CA TYR A 19 18.50 25.73 12.74
C TYR A 19 18.58 24.62 11.67
N ILE A 20 17.69 24.67 10.68
CA ILE A 20 17.68 23.76 9.51
C ILE A 20 18.98 23.91 8.70
N ASP A 21 19.40 25.16 8.41
CA ASP A 21 20.66 25.45 7.72
C ASP A 21 21.89 25.02 8.54
N ALA A 22 21.89 25.24 9.86
CA ALA A 22 23.01 24.87 10.74
C ALA A 22 23.23 23.34 10.83
N LEU A 23 22.18 22.55 10.64
CA LEU A 23 22.28 21.09 10.56
C LEU A 23 22.74 20.59 9.18
N GLY A 24 22.96 21.50 8.20
CA GLY A 24 23.27 21.14 6.82
C GLY A 24 22.11 20.43 6.12
N LEU A 25 20.93 20.41 6.75
CA LEU A 25 19.71 19.83 6.22
C LEU A 25 19.04 20.89 5.36
N ALA A 26 19.62 21.22 4.19
CA ALA A 26 18.84 21.87 3.15
C ALA A 26 17.50 21.13 3.04
N PRO A 27 16.33 21.81 2.94
CA PRO A 27 15.03 21.14 2.99
C PRO A 27 15.00 19.99 2.00
N VAL A 28 15.22 18.76 2.49
CA VAL A 28 15.35 17.56 1.65
C VAL A 28 14.06 17.32 0.86
N MET A 29 12.97 17.95 1.30
CA MET A 29 11.71 18.04 0.59
C MET A 29 11.08 19.42 0.80
N SER A 30 10.64 20.06 -0.29
CA SER A 30 9.84 21.29 -0.19
C SER A 30 8.48 20.99 0.47
N ALA A 31 7.88 21.96 1.17
CA ALA A 31 6.56 21.80 1.77
C ALA A 31 5.49 21.39 0.74
N GLN A 32 5.57 21.94 -0.48
CA GLN A 32 4.69 21.56 -1.58
C GLN A 32 4.88 20.10 -1.99
N SER A 33 6.13 19.66 -2.18
CA SER A 33 6.45 18.27 -2.51
C SER A 33 5.96 17.31 -1.42
N PHE A 34 6.06 17.68 -0.15
CA PHE A 34 5.54 16.88 0.97
C PHE A 34 4.02 16.76 0.93
N VAL A 35 3.29 17.86 0.73
CA VAL A 35 1.83 17.82 0.63
C VAL A 35 1.39 16.98 -0.57
N THR A 36 2.01 17.17 -1.74
CA THR A 36 1.72 16.36 -2.93
C THR A 36 2.00 14.88 -2.70
N PHE A 37 3.14 14.55 -2.06
CA PHE A 37 3.48 13.19 -1.69
C PHE A 37 2.42 12.54 -0.80
N VAL A 38 2.03 13.22 0.29
CA VAL A 38 1.02 12.71 1.23
C VAL A 38 -0.33 12.51 0.54
N LEU A 39 -0.73 13.43 -0.34
CA LEU A 39 -1.97 13.32 -1.12
C LEU A 39 -1.94 12.10 -2.06
N LEU A 40 -0.88 11.95 -2.87
CA LEU A 40 -0.72 10.82 -3.78
C LEU A 40 -0.64 9.49 -3.03
N TYR A 41 0.12 9.46 -1.92
CA TYR A 41 0.24 8.28 -1.07
C TYR A 41 -1.12 7.88 -0.50
N SER A 42 -1.88 8.84 0.04
CA SER A 42 -3.20 8.57 0.63
C SER A 42 -4.17 8.01 -0.40
N LEU A 43 -4.19 8.58 -1.61
CA LEU A 43 -5.01 8.08 -2.72
C LEU A 43 -4.58 6.69 -3.17
N GLY A 44 -3.28 6.48 -3.41
CA GLY A 44 -2.74 5.19 -3.84
C GLY A 44 -2.95 4.09 -2.80
N PHE A 45 -2.75 4.40 -1.53
CA PHE A 45 -3.01 3.48 -0.42
C PHE A 45 -4.49 3.11 -0.34
N GLY A 46 -5.41 4.06 -0.55
CA GLY A 46 -6.85 3.79 -0.62
C GLY A 46 -7.21 2.76 -1.69
N VAL A 47 -6.66 2.89 -2.90
CA VAL A 47 -6.87 1.91 -3.99
C VAL A 47 -6.32 0.54 -3.62
N VAL A 48 -5.14 0.48 -3.01
CA VAL A 48 -4.54 -0.78 -2.58
C VAL A 48 -5.27 -1.41 -1.40
N PHE A 49 -5.92 -0.60 -0.56
CA PHE A 49 -6.78 -1.08 0.51
C PHE A 49 -7.98 -1.89 0.02
N GLU A 50 -8.40 -1.71 -1.23
CA GLU A 50 -9.48 -2.50 -1.84
C GLU A 50 -9.00 -3.88 -2.33
N LEU A 51 -7.69 -4.07 -2.57
CA LEU A 51 -7.15 -5.33 -3.10
C LEU A 51 -7.50 -6.57 -2.26
N PRO A 52 -7.43 -6.57 -0.92
CA PRO A 52 -7.81 -7.73 -0.12
C PRO A 52 -9.27 -8.15 -0.34
N VAL A 53 -10.17 -7.18 -0.43
CA VAL A 53 -11.60 -7.41 -0.70
C VAL A 53 -11.78 -7.97 -2.11
N PHE A 54 -11.09 -7.40 -3.09
CA PHE A 54 -11.14 -7.85 -4.48
C PHE A 54 -10.64 -9.29 -4.65
N ILE A 55 -9.49 -9.61 -4.06
CA ILE A 55 -8.90 -10.96 -4.04
C ILE A 55 -9.86 -11.97 -3.40
N TYR A 56 -10.43 -11.60 -2.26
CA TYR A 56 -11.39 -12.44 -1.56
C TYR A 56 -12.67 -12.67 -2.39
N ALA A 57 -13.23 -11.61 -2.98
CA ALA A 57 -14.43 -11.68 -3.79
C ALA A 57 -14.24 -12.57 -5.03
N LEU A 58 -13.17 -12.36 -5.80
CA LEU A 58 -12.87 -13.18 -6.98
C LEU A 58 -12.68 -14.67 -6.64
N THR A 59 -12.04 -14.94 -5.51
CA THR A 59 -11.84 -16.31 -5.03
C THR A 59 -13.17 -16.93 -4.58
N ARG A 60 -14.04 -16.15 -3.92
CA ARG A 60 -15.37 -16.59 -3.51
C ARG A 60 -16.28 -16.89 -4.70
N LEU A 61 -16.18 -16.10 -5.76
CA LEU A 61 -16.90 -16.30 -7.03
C LEU A 61 -16.35 -17.48 -7.86
N LYS A 62 -15.29 -18.16 -7.38
CA LYS A 62 -14.59 -19.26 -8.09
C LYS A 62 -14.02 -18.84 -9.46
N LEU A 63 -13.86 -17.54 -9.71
CA LEU A 63 -13.24 -17.01 -10.92
C LEU A 63 -11.73 -17.21 -10.91
N VAL A 64 -11.11 -17.07 -9.72
CA VAL A 64 -9.67 -17.23 -9.53
C VAL A 64 -9.40 -18.12 -8.32
N ARG A 65 -8.56 -19.15 -8.49
CA ARG A 65 -8.19 -20.07 -7.41
C ARG A 65 -7.24 -19.40 -6.42
N ALA A 66 -7.31 -19.69 -5.12
CA ALA A 66 -6.45 -19.02 -4.14
C ALA A 66 -4.95 -19.31 -4.36
N ALA A 67 -4.64 -20.47 -4.96
CA ALA A 67 -3.29 -20.84 -5.35
C ALA A 67 -2.70 -19.92 -6.44
N THR A 68 -3.55 -19.33 -7.30
CA THR A 68 -3.11 -18.45 -8.39
C THR A 68 -2.52 -17.15 -7.85
N TRP A 69 -3.10 -16.57 -6.80
CA TRP A 69 -2.56 -15.37 -6.13
C TRP A 69 -1.16 -15.64 -5.58
N ARG A 70 -0.97 -16.78 -4.90
CA ARG A 70 0.37 -17.17 -4.40
C ARG A 70 1.37 -17.46 -5.51
N LYS A 71 0.93 -18.00 -6.67
CA LYS A 71 1.83 -18.26 -7.81
C LYS A 71 2.32 -16.96 -8.46
N HIS A 72 1.46 -15.93 -8.51
CA HIS A 72 1.74 -14.65 -9.18
C HIS A 72 2.17 -13.55 -8.20
N TRP A 73 2.65 -13.90 -7.00
CA TRP A 73 3.08 -12.95 -5.97
C TRP A 73 4.11 -11.94 -6.49
N ARG A 74 5.00 -12.36 -7.40
CA ARG A 74 6.01 -11.49 -8.00
C ARG A 74 5.40 -10.33 -8.77
N ILE A 75 4.28 -10.56 -9.46
CA ILE A 75 3.57 -9.52 -10.21
C ILE A 75 3.01 -8.46 -9.26
N ALA A 76 2.45 -8.89 -8.13
CA ALA A 76 1.95 -7.97 -7.11
C ALA A 76 3.07 -7.15 -6.47
N VAL A 77 4.22 -7.77 -6.19
CA VAL A 77 5.40 -7.06 -5.65
C VAL A 77 5.91 -6.03 -6.64
N ILE A 78 6.07 -6.40 -7.92
CA ILE A 78 6.48 -5.45 -8.97
C ILE A 78 5.44 -4.32 -9.08
N GLY A 79 4.14 -4.62 -9.03
CA GLY A 79 3.08 -3.61 -9.04
C GLY A 79 3.17 -2.63 -7.86
N CYS A 80 3.43 -3.11 -6.64
CA CYS A 80 3.60 -2.27 -5.46
C CYS A 80 4.85 -1.38 -5.58
N LEU A 81 5.94 -1.93 -6.13
CA LEU A 81 7.17 -1.18 -6.38
C LEU A 81 6.96 -0.08 -7.42
N VAL A 82 6.31 -0.39 -8.54
CA VAL A 82 5.97 0.59 -9.58
C VAL A 82 5.09 1.70 -9.02
N PHE A 83 4.07 1.37 -8.21
CA PHE A 83 3.26 2.37 -7.53
C PHE A 83 4.08 3.25 -6.57
N GLY A 84 4.97 2.64 -5.78
CA GLY A 84 5.86 3.36 -4.88
C GLY A 84 6.75 4.34 -5.63
N MET A 85 7.26 3.95 -6.81
CA MET A 85 8.06 4.82 -7.69
C MET A 85 7.26 6.02 -8.22
N ILE A 86 5.97 5.83 -8.53
CA ILE A 86 5.11 6.92 -9.02
C ILE A 86 4.80 7.93 -7.91
N ILE A 87 4.62 7.45 -6.67
CA ILE A 87 4.24 8.29 -5.53
C ILE A 87 5.46 9.04 -4.97
N THR A 88 6.62 8.41 -4.97
CA THR A 88 7.83 8.91 -4.29
C THR A 88 8.54 9.96 -5.15
N PRO A 89 8.76 11.21 -4.67
CA PRO A 89 9.40 12.24 -5.46
C PRO A 89 10.93 12.08 -5.57
N ASP A 90 11.56 11.46 -4.57
CA ASP A 90 13.03 11.39 -4.45
C ASP A 90 13.67 10.16 -5.10
N ASN A 91 12.87 9.14 -5.46
CA ASN A 91 13.33 7.89 -6.09
C ASN A 91 14.56 7.23 -5.44
N SER A 92 14.86 7.50 -4.16
CA SER A 92 16.02 6.97 -3.43
C SER A 92 15.93 5.47 -3.15
N GLY A 93 14.81 4.83 -3.52
CA GLY A 93 14.52 3.42 -3.28
C GLY A 93 14.07 3.11 -1.85
N ILE A 94 14.57 3.86 -0.85
CA ILE A 94 14.25 3.63 0.57
C ILE A 94 12.80 4.03 0.87
N THR A 95 12.41 5.24 0.51
CA THR A 95 11.04 5.78 0.65
C THR A 95 10.03 4.96 -0.17
N MET A 96 10.42 4.57 -1.39
CA MET A 96 9.65 3.68 -2.24
C MET A 96 9.40 2.32 -1.57
N LEU A 97 10.42 1.70 -0.97
CA LEU A 97 10.27 0.44 -0.23
C LEU A 97 9.41 0.61 1.01
N LEU A 98 9.56 1.71 1.74
CA LEU A 98 8.77 2.01 2.93
C LEU A 98 7.27 2.07 2.62
N ILE A 99 6.89 2.53 1.42
CA ILE A 99 5.52 2.56 0.91
C ILE A 99 5.09 1.21 0.35
N ALA A 100 5.96 0.53 -0.39
CA ALA A 100 5.63 -0.76 -1.00
C ALA A 100 5.41 -1.87 0.03
N VAL A 101 6.11 -1.84 1.17
CA VAL A 101 5.98 -2.83 2.25
C VAL A 101 4.54 -2.95 2.80
N PRO A 102 3.88 -1.88 3.26
CA PRO A 102 2.50 -1.98 3.73
C PRO A 102 1.54 -2.41 2.61
N MET A 103 1.74 -1.96 1.37
CA MET A 103 0.94 -2.39 0.22
C MET A 103 1.07 -3.90 -0.05
N MET A 104 2.29 -4.43 0.00
CA MET A 104 2.55 -5.87 -0.12
C MET A 104 1.89 -6.64 1.03
N ALA A 105 1.95 -6.12 2.26
CA ALA A 105 1.31 -6.74 3.41
C ALA A 105 -0.21 -6.91 3.19
N LEU A 106 -0.88 -5.91 2.61
CA LEU A 106 -2.30 -6.02 2.25
C LEU A 106 -2.55 -7.12 1.21
N TYR A 107 -1.74 -7.16 0.14
CA TYR A 107 -1.88 -8.20 -0.88
C TYR A 107 -1.74 -9.62 -0.29
N PHE A 108 -0.68 -9.84 0.51
CA PHE A 108 -0.44 -11.14 1.14
C PHE A 108 -1.51 -11.47 2.18
N GLY A 109 -1.98 -10.48 2.94
CA GLY A 109 -3.11 -10.64 3.87
C GLY A 109 -4.39 -11.08 3.15
N GLY A 110 -4.76 -10.39 2.06
CA GLY A 110 -5.92 -10.75 1.23
C GLY A 110 -5.83 -12.15 0.64
N ALA A 111 -4.68 -12.50 0.06
CA ALA A 111 -4.43 -13.84 -0.49
C ALA A 111 -4.49 -14.92 0.60
N TYR A 112 -3.98 -14.63 1.80
CA TYR A 112 -4.06 -15.53 2.95
C TYR A 112 -5.52 -15.81 3.34
N PHE A 113 -6.33 -14.77 3.54
CA PHE A 113 -7.74 -14.90 3.90
C PHE A 113 -8.54 -15.67 2.84
N ALA A 114 -8.32 -15.37 1.55
CA ALA A 114 -8.96 -16.09 0.46
C ALA A 114 -8.60 -17.59 0.46
N SER A 115 -7.33 -17.92 0.71
CA SER A 115 -6.87 -19.31 0.78
C SER A 115 -7.38 -20.08 2.00
N ARG A 116 -7.66 -19.39 3.11
CA ARG A 116 -8.24 -19.98 4.32
C ARG A 116 -9.72 -20.31 4.09
N TRP A 117 -10.43 -19.45 3.36
CA TRP A 117 -11.81 -19.68 2.98
C TRP A 117 -11.95 -20.82 1.96
N GLU A 118 -11.14 -20.84 0.89
CA GLU A 118 -11.21 -21.86 -0.17
C GLU A 118 -10.96 -23.27 0.38
N ARG A 119 -10.02 -23.42 1.34
CA ARG A 119 -9.75 -24.71 2.00
C ARG A 119 -10.95 -25.26 2.76
N ARG A 120 -11.75 -24.40 3.40
CA ARG A 120 -12.98 -24.84 4.10
C ARG A 120 -14.06 -25.35 3.15
N GLN A 121 -14.03 -24.97 1.87
CA GLN A 121 -15.04 -25.38 0.89
C GLN A 121 -14.64 -26.64 0.10
N HIS A 122 -13.37 -27.02 0.10
CA HIS A 122 -12.88 -28.19 -0.62
C HIS A 122 -13.10 -29.52 0.12
N ASP A 123 -13.62 -29.49 1.35
CA ASP A 123 -14.07 -30.65 2.16
C ASP A 123 -15.49 -31.13 1.82
N VAL A 124 -16.05 -30.77 0.66
CA VAL A 124 -17.31 -31.34 0.17
C VAL A 124 -16.99 -32.62 -0.61
N PRO A 125 -17.44 -33.81 -0.16
CA PRO A 125 -17.13 -35.09 -0.81
C PRO A 125 -17.55 -35.06 -2.28
N ARG A 126 -16.59 -35.29 -3.19
CA ARG A 126 -16.90 -35.60 -4.59
C ARG A 126 -17.52 -36.99 -4.61
N TYR A 127 -18.84 -37.08 -4.65
CA TYR A 127 -19.51 -38.35 -4.90
C TYR A 127 -19.00 -38.95 -6.23
N PRO A 128 -18.51 -40.20 -6.23
CA PRO A 128 -18.10 -40.89 -7.45
C PRO A 128 -19.25 -40.93 -8.46
N ARG A 129 -19.00 -40.48 -9.69
CA ARG A 129 -19.96 -40.50 -10.81
C ARG A 129 -20.38 -41.91 -11.26
N THR A 130 -19.88 -42.96 -10.61
CA THR A 130 -20.12 -44.36 -10.96
C THR A 130 -21.44 -44.94 -10.41
N ALA A 131 -22.22 -44.16 -9.64
CA ALA A 131 -23.47 -44.63 -9.03
C ALA A 131 -24.74 -44.37 -9.86
N LEU A 132 -24.64 -43.80 -11.07
CA LEU A 132 -25.78 -43.42 -11.91
C LEU A 132 -25.88 -44.22 -13.23
N SER A 133 -25.16 -45.34 -13.33
CA SER A 133 -25.08 -46.16 -14.55
C SER A 133 -25.48 -47.62 -14.35
N GLY A 134 -26.40 -47.91 -13.41
CA GLY A 134 -26.93 -49.24 -13.14
C GLY A 134 -28.44 -49.28 -13.26
#